data_AF-A0A819XYK4-F1
#
_entry.id   AF-A0A819XYK4-F1
#
_cell.length_a   1.000
_cell.length_b   1.000
_cell.length_c   1.000
_cell.angle_alpha   90.00
_cell.angle_beta   90.00
_cell.angle_gamma   90.00
#
_symmetry.space_group_name_H-M   'P 1'
#
loop_
_entity.id
_entity.type
_entity.pdbx_description
1 polymer ?
#
loop_
_entity_poly.entity_id
_entity_poly.type
_entity_poly.pdbx_seq_one_letter_code
_entity_poly.pdbx_strand_id
1 'polypeptide(L)'
;ECEVDNGNCPYNSVCSHDAKTFATICSCKVGTTNTGSKHKLVCTDSCEVKNGECDANAMCSHDAATNAVKCTCKTGYANTGSNGHVTCTLTAGRCVANVNSKHVNTTSKTFQKGTCPVSSNGRYGWHFTTPDVSTLFVSIECQFKTAGRVTRMIQTPSTQHAYVYTPTHDTLLSATAVVHGSMKSFSLQHVCGD
;
A
#
# COMPACT_ATOMS: atom_id res chain seq x y z
N GLU A 1 -29.01 17.46 -23.36
CA GLU A 1 -27.86 18.16 -22.76
C GLU A 1 -26.67 17.24 -22.52
N CYS A 2 -26.85 16.02 -22.00
CA CYS A 2 -25.73 15.09 -21.80
C CYS A 2 -24.89 14.73 -23.05
N GLU A 3 -25.48 14.84 -24.25
CA GLU A 3 -24.77 14.62 -25.53
C GLU A 3 -23.81 15.77 -25.89
N VAL A 4 -23.95 16.93 -25.24
CA VAL A 4 -23.12 18.11 -25.46
C VAL A 4 -22.35 18.41 -24.19
N ASP A 5 -21.02 18.40 -24.27
CA ASP A 5 -20.11 18.69 -23.15
C ASP A 5 -20.44 17.92 -21.85
N ASN A 6 -20.90 16.66 -21.98
CA ASN A 6 -21.32 15.83 -20.85
C ASN A 6 -22.31 16.55 -19.91
N GLY A 7 -23.18 17.42 -20.43
CA GLY A 7 -24.13 18.21 -19.64
C GLY A 7 -23.47 19.13 -18.60
N ASN A 8 -22.24 19.59 -18.86
CA ASN A 8 -21.39 20.34 -17.91
C ASN A 8 -21.05 19.57 -16.62
N CYS A 9 -21.16 18.23 -16.64
CA CYS A 9 -20.79 17.40 -15.50
C CYS A 9 -19.25 17.36 -15.33
N PRO A 10 -18.74 17.36 -14.08
CA PRO A 10 -17.32 17.50 -13.80
C PRO A 10 -16.47 16.32 -14.34
N TYR A 11 -15.15 16.48 -14.33
CA TYR A 11 -14.23 15.39 -14.68
C TYR A 11 -14.52 14.13 -13.84
N ASN A 12 -14.31 12.95 -14.44
CA ASN A 12 -14.64 11.64 -13.86
C ASN A 12 -16.11 11.43 -13.47
N SER A 13 -17.04 12.18 -14.05
CA SER A 13 -18.48 11.96 -13.88
C SER A 13 -19.17 11.60 -15.19
N VAL A 14 -20.37 11.07 -15.09
CA VAL A 14 -21.29 10.73 -16.17
C VAL A 14 -22.58 11.53 -16.01
N CYS A 15 -23.09 12.01 -17.14
CA CYS A 15 -24.36 12.72 -17.22
C CYS A 15 -25.53 11.76 -17.51
N SER A 16 -26.65 11.97 -16.83
CA SER A 16 -27.96 11.39 -17.12
C SER A 16 -29.05 12.44 -16.96
N HIS A 17 -30.31 12.09 -17.23
CA HIS A 17 -31.45 12.97 -17.00
C HIS A 17 -32.42 12.33 -15.99
N ASP A 18 -33.01 13.15 -15.13
CA ASP A 18 -34.13 12.74 -14.29
C ASP A 18 -35.32 12.35 -15.16
N ALA A 19 -35.89 11.17 -14.89
CA ALA A 19 -36.95 10.60 -15.75
C ALA A 19 -38.27 11.38 -15.72
N LYS A 20 -38.49 12.26 -14.73
CA LYS A 20 -39.75 13.01 -14.55
C LYS A 20 -39.61 14.47 -14.91
N THR A 21 -38.51 15.09 -14.51
CA THR A 21 -38.26 16.52 -14.64
C THR A 21 -37.35 16.85 -15.81
N PHE A 22 -36.71 15.84 -16.41
CA PHE A 22 -35.69 15.97 -17.45
C PHE A 22 -34.48 16.81 -17.02
N ALA A 23 -34.33 17.08 -15.72
CA ALA A 23 -33.18 17.79 -15.18
C ALA A 23 -31.90 16.98 -15.38
N THR A 24 -30.82 17.65 -15.74
CA THR A 24 -29.49 17.04 -15.87
C THR A 24 -28.98 16.57 -14.50
N ILE A 25 -28.59 15.30 -14.41
CA ILE A 25 -28.03 14.65 -13.22
C ILE A 25 -26.59 14.24 -13.54
N CYS A 26 -25.65 14.69 -12.70
CA CYS A 26 -24.26 14.23 -12.75
C CYS A 26 -24.01 13.18 -11.66
N SER A 27 -23.31 12.10 -12.00
CA SER A 27 -22.90 11.05 -11.05
C SER A 27 -21.46 10.63 -11.31
N CYS A 28 -20.73 10.22 -10.27
CA CYS A 28 -19.35 9.76 -10.45
C CYS A 28 -19.28 8.47 -11.29
N LYS A 29 -18.25 8.36 -12.13
CA LYS A 29 -17.98 7.14 -12.89
C LYS A 29 -17.59 6.00 -11.96
N VAL A 30 -17.78 4.77 -12.41
CA VAL A 30 -17.31 3.56 -11.70
C VAL A 30 -15.83 3.70 -11.36
N GLY A 31 -15.47 3.38 -10.12
CA GLY A 31 -14.10 3.57 -9.58
C GLY A 31 -13.81 4.96 -9.02
N THR A 32 -14.81 5.85 -8.95
CA THR A 32 -14.67 7.15 -8.30
C THR A 32 -15.76 7.41 -7.26
N THR A 33 -15.41 8.15 -6.22
CA THR A 33 -16.28 8.47 -5.08
C THR A 33 -16.58 9.96 -5.05
N ASN A 34 -17.84 10.33 -4.77
CA ASN A 34 -18.20 11.73 -4.56
C ASN A 34 -17.62 12.23 -3.22
N THR A 35 -16.62 13.10 -3.30
CA THR A 35 -15.98 13.78 -2.15
C THR A 35 -16.43 15.23 -2.01
N GLY A 36 -17.33 15.67 -2.87
CA GLY A 36 -17.85 17.02 -2.91
C GLY A 36 -18.96 17.28 -1.89
N SER A 37 -19.58 18.45 -2.00
CA SER A 37 -20.70 18.84 -1.15
C SER A 37 -22.04 18.56 -1.83
N LYS A 38 -23.14 18.76 -1.11
CA LYS A 38 -24.52 18.60 -1.63
C LYS A 38 -24.77 19.36 -2.94
N HIS A 39 -24.07 20.47 -3.15
CA HIS A 39 -24.26 21.36 -4.32
C HIS A 39 -23.11 21.30 -5.33
N LYS A 40 -22.05 20.53 -5.05
CA LYS A 40 -20.88 20.44 -5.92
C LYS A 40 -20.38 19.00 -5.93
N LEU A 41 -20.62 18.31 -7.04
CA LEU A 41 -20.05 17.00 -7.29
C LEU A 41 -18.54 17.12 -7.50
N VAL A 42 -17.76 16.33 -6.77
CA VAL A 42 -16.32 16.16 -6.98
C VAL A 42 -16.04 14.66 -6.98
N CYS A 43 -15.55 14.14 -8.11
CA CYS A 43 -15.28 12.72 -8.25
C CYS A 43 -13.77 12.46 -8.07
N THR A 44 -13.42 11.85 -6.94
CA THR A 44 -12.05 11.45 -6.61
C THR A 44 -11.89 9.95 -6.82
N ASP A 45 -10.69 9.49 -7.17
CA ASP A 45 -10.38 8.06 -7.24
C ASP A 45 -10.81 7.35 -5.95
N SER A 46 -11.58 6.26 -6.08
CA SER A 46 -12.10 5.56 -4.91
C SER A 46 -10.99 4.96 -4.04
N CYS A 47 -9.87 4.53 -4.60
CA CYS A 47 -8.75 4.01 -3.83
C CYS A 47 -8.04 5.08 -2.98
N GLU A 48 -8.11 6.35 -3.38
CA GLU A 48 -7.63 7.48 -2.56
C GLU A 48 -8.59 7.81 -1.40
N VAL A 49 -9.86 7.41 -1.52
CA VAL A 49 -10.90 7.66 -0.53
C VAL A 49 -11.13 6.41 0.31
N LYS A 50 -10.61 6.41 1.55
CA LYS A 50 -10.77 5.29 2.50
C LYS A 50 -10.36 3.92 1.89
N ASN A 51 -9.29 3.89 1.07
CA ASN A 51 -8.79 2.68 0.43
C ASN A 51 -9.86 1.95 -0.41
N GLY A 52 -10.79 2.67 -1.04
CA GLY A 52 -11.88 2.08 -1.82
C GLY A 52 -12.80 1.17 -1.01
N GLU A 53 -12.90 1.41 0.31
CA GLU A 53 -13.61 0.54 1.26
C GLU A 53 -13.02 -0.87 1.38
N CYS A 54 -11.82 -1.10 0.85
CA CYS A 54 -11.08 -2.33 1.05
C CYS A 54 -10.65 -2.48 2.52
N ASP A 55 -10.55 -3.72 2.97
CA ASP A 55 -9.93 -4.10 4.26
C ASP A 55 -8.57 -3.41 4.47
N ALA A 56 -8.23 -3.08 5.72
CA ALA A 56 -6.96 -2.41 6.06
C ALA A 56 -5.71 -3.22 5.66
N ASN A 57 -5.85 -4.56 5.57
CA ASN A 57 -4.83 -5.49 5.11
C ASN A 57 -5.01 -5.86 3.62
N ALA A 58 -5.84 -5.14 2.88
CA ALA A 58 -5.96 -5.22 1.43
C ALA A 58 -5.30 -4.01 0.75
N MET A 59 -4.89 -4.23 -0.49
CA MET A 59 -4.51 -3.19 -1.45
C MET A 59 -5.71 -2.88 -2.33
N CYS A 60 -6.06 -1.60 -2.45
CA CYS A 60 -7.01 -1.13 -3.44
C CYS A 60 -6.36 -0.98 -4.81
N SER A 61 -7.10 -1.33 -5.85
CA SER A 61 -6.75 -1.18 -7.26
C SER A 61 -8.04 -1.07 -8.08
N HIS A 62 -7.91 -0.91 -9.39
CA HIS A 62 -9.04 -0.93 -10.31
C HIS A 62 -9.00 -2.17 -11.20
N ASP A 63 -10.17 -2.76 -11.44
CA ASP A 63 -10.34 -3.76 -12.48
C ASP A 63 -10.08 -3.14 -13.86
N ALA A 64 -9.25 -3.78 -14.67
CA ALA A 64 -8.77 -3.20 -15.93
C ALA A 64 -9.88 -3.05 -16.99
N ALA A 65 -10.94 -3.85 -16.92
CA ALA A 65 -12.02 -3.83 -17.91
C ALA A 65 -13.15 -2.86 -17.51
N THR A 66 -13.48 -2.81 -16.21
CA THR A 66 -14.66 -2.10 -15.70
C THR A 66 -14.32 -0.84 -14.92
N ASN A 67 -13.06 -0.64 -14.56
CA ASN A 67 -12.58 0.37 -13.61
C ASN A 67 -13.20 0.24 -12.19
N ALA A 68 -13.91 -0.85 -11.90
CA ALA A 68 -14.47 -1.09 -10.58
C ALA A 68 -13.37 -1.27 -9.54
N VAL A 69 -13.64 -0.86 -8.30
CA VAL A 69 -12.70 -1.07 -7.18
C VAL A 69 -12.47 -2.56 -7.01
N LYS A 70 -11.19 -2.93 -6.93
CA LYS A 70 -10.71 -4.29 -6.72
C LYS A 70 -9.77 -4.33 -5.52
N CYS A 71 -10.20 -5.03 -4.48
CA CYS A 71 -9.43 -5.25 -3.27
C CYS A 71 -8.66 -6.56 -3.35
N THR A 72 -7.35 -6.55 -3.04
CA THR A 72 -6.52 -7.76 -2.99
C THR A 72 -5.77 -7.81 -1.67
N CYS A 73 -5.83 -8.94 -0.93
CA CYS A 73 -5.12 -9.06 0.33
C CYS A 73 -3.61 -8.90 0.16
N LYS A 74 -3.00 -8.14 1.08
CA LYS A 74 -1.54 -8.00 1.16
C LYS A 74 -0.90 -9.38 1.38
N THR A 75 0.30 -9.56 0.84
CA THR A 75 1.08 -10.79 1.05
C THR A 75 1.22 -11.08 2.55
N GLY A 76 0.83 -12.29 2.97
CA GLY A 76 0.72 -12.65 4.37
C GLY A 76 -0.70 -12.92 4.85
N TYR A 77 -1.70 -12.42 4.12
CA TYR A 77 -3.12 -12.49 4.44
C TYR A 77 -3.89 -13.30 3.39
N ALA A 78 -4.96 -13.95 3.82
CA ALA A 78 -5.90 -14.67 2.97
C ALA A 78 -7.26 -13.95 2.94
N ASN A 79 -7.94 -13.99 1.79
CA ASN A 79 -9.30 -13.50 1.69
C ASN A 79 -10.26 -14.49 2.36
N THR A 80 -10.91 -14.06 3.43
CA THR A 80 -11.92 -14.82 4.17
C THR A 80 -13.31 -14.17 4.11
N GLY A 81 -13.47 -13.16 3.25
CA GLY A 81 -14.74 -12.47 3.06
C GLY A 81 -15.74 -13.28 2.24
N SER A 82 -16.95 -12.74 2.10
CA SER A 82 -18.05 -13.35 1.34
C SER A 82 -18.84 -12.27 0.60
N ASN A 83 -19.68 -12.69 -0.37
CA ASN A 83 -20.54 -11.79 -1.15
C ASN A 83 -19.80 -10.63 -1.85
N GLY A 84 -18.58 -10.90 -2.34
CA GLY A 84 -17.75 -9.90 -3.01
C GLY A 84 -17.04 -8.91 -2.09
N HIS A 85 -17.33 -8.93 -0.78
CA HIS A 85 -16.56 -8.18 0.22
C HIS A 85 -15.25 -8.90 0.52
N VAL A 86 -14.13 -8.19 0.43
CA VAL A 86 -12.81 -8.74 0.76
C VAL A 86 -12.50 -8.45 2.22
N THR A 87 -12.30 -9.51 3.00
CA THR A 87 -11.83 -9.44 4.40
C THR A 87 -10.49 -10.16 4.46
N CYS A 88 -9.44 -9.49 4.93
CA CYS A 88 -8.09 -10.02 4.88
C CYS A 88 -7.63 -10.46 6.26
N THR A 89 -7.63 -11.78 6.47
CA THR A 89 -7.21 -12.39 7.73
C THR A 89 -5.78 -12.92 7.62
N LEU A 90 -5.00 -12.74 8.67
CA LEU A 90 -3.62 -13.22 8.70
C LEU A 90 -3.59 -14.75 8.51
N THR A 91 -2.77 -15.25 7.59
CA THR A 91 -2.69 -16.70 7.34
C THR A 91 -2.17 -17.43 8.58
N ALA A 92 -2.72 -18.61 8.86
CA ALA A 92 -2.31 -19.45 9.99
C ALA A 92 -0.78 -19.69 9.99
N GLY A 93 -0.18 -19.70 11.19
CA GLY A 93 1.26 -19.86 11.37
C GLY A 93 2.09 -18.61 11.05
N ARG A 94 1.45 -17.45 10.84
CA ARG A 94 2.11 -16.16 10.67
C ARG A 94 1.78 -15.20 11.80
N CYS A 95 2.64 -14.21 11.99
CA CYS A 95 2.44 -13.11 12.92
C CYS A 95 2.86 -11.77 12.29
N VAL A 96 2.33 -10.69 12.85
CA VAL A 96 2.79 -9.33 12.55
C VAL A 96 3.88 -8.97 13.54
N ALA A 97 5.03 -8.57 13.00
CA ALA A 97 6.16 -8.05 13.76
C ALA A 97 6.44 -6.61 13.36
N ASN A 98 6.97 -5.80 14.28
CA ASN A 98 7.37 -4.42 14.02
C ASN A 98 8.88 -4.26 14.16
N VAL A 99 9.46 -3.29 13.45
CA VAL A 99 10.87 -2.98 13.67
C VAL A 99 11.09 -2.55 15.12
N ASN A 100 12.22 -2.96 15.69
CA ASN A 100 12.62 -2.55 17.02
C ASN A 100 12.62 -1.01 17.10
N SER A 101 12.02 -0.46 18.16
CA SER A 101 11.85 0.98 18.34
C SER A 101 13.17 1.75 18.32
N LYS A 102 14.30 1.11 18.63
CA LYS A 102 15.64 1.70 18.52
C LYS A 102 16.04 2.08 17.09
N HIS A 103 15.42 1.48 16.08
CA HIS A 103 15.69 1.78 14.67
C HIS A 103 14.69 2.76 14.05
N VAL A 104 13.64 3.15 14.79
CA VAL A 104 12.72 4.21 14.36
C VAL A 104 13.45 5.56 14.38
N ASN A 105 13.16 6.41 13.40
CA ASN A 105 13.83 7.68 13.12
C ASN A 105 15.33 7.55 12.76
N THR A 106 15.77 6.34 12.39
CA THR A 106 17.13 6.12 11.91
C THR A 106 17.30 6.67 10.49
N THR A 107 18.42 7.34 10.23
CA THR A 107 18.73 7.93 8.92
C THR A 107 19.83 7.16 8.21
N SER A 108 19.60 6.85 6.93
CA SER A 108 20.56 6.14 6.06
C SER A 108 21.95 6.80 5.95
N LYS A 109 22.06 8.11 6.19
CA LYS A 109 23.33 8.86 6.17
C LYS A 109 24.26 8.51 7.34
N THR A 110 23.70 8.18 8.49
CA THR A 110 24.46 8.04 9.74
C THR A 110 24.36 6.64 10.32
N PHE A 111 23.45 5.82 9.82
CA PHE A 111 23.32 4.44 10.26
C PHE A 111 24.42 3.56 9.67
N GLN A 112 24.69 2.45 10.35
CA GLN A 112 25.75 1.50 10.01
C GLN A 112 25.74 1.16 8.52
N LYS A 113 26.89 1.35 7.85
CA LYS A 113 27.07 1.05 6.43
C LYS A 113 27.40 -0.43 6.26
N GLY A 114 26.80 -1.08 5.26
CA GLY A 114 27.10 -2.46 4.88
C GLY A 114 26.92 -2.70 3.38
N THR A 115 26.87 -3.98 2.99
CA THR A 115 26.81 -4.40 1.58
C THR A 115 25.39 -4.73 1.15
N CYS A 116 25.02 -4.40 -0.09
CA CYS A 116 23.74 -4.79 -0.70
C CYS A 116 23.87 -6.14 -1.43
N PRO A 117 22.81 -6.98 -1.44
CA PRO A 117 22.80 -8.26 -2.16
C PRO A 117 22.76 -8.08 -3.69
N VAL A 118 22.35 -6.91 -4.16
CA VAL A 118 22.31 -6.52 -5.57
C VAL A 118 22.88 -5.11 -5.72
N SER A 119 23.42 -4.80 -6.90
CA SER A 119 23.81 -3.42 -7.24
C SER A 119 22.64 -2.48 -6.96
N SER A 120 22.89 -1.44 -6.15
CA SER A 120 21.82 -0.55 -5.72
C SER A 120 21.44 0.46 -6.82
N ASN A 121 22.21 0.58 -7.91
CA ASN A 121 21.95 1.50 -9.04
C ASN A 121 21.58 2.92 -8.57
N GLY A 122 22.34 3.46 -7.62
CA GLY A 122 22.10 4.78 -7.02
C GLY A 122 20.95 4.84 -6.01
N ARG A 123 20.47 3.69 -5.52
CA ARG A 123 19.47 3.59 -4.44
C ARG A 123 20.14 3.24 -3.12
N TYR A 124 19.40 3.43 -2.03
CA TYR A 124 19.82 3.09 -0.68
C TYR A 124 19.03 1.88 -0.18
N GLY A 125 19.72 0.77 0.02
CA GLY A 125 19.15 -0.46 0.55
C GLY A 125 19.12 -0.45 2.07
N TRP A 126 18.01 -0.87 2.65
CA TRP A 126 17.82 -1.02 4.08
C TRP A 126 17.67 -2.51 4.39
N HIS A 127 18.59 -3.04 5.19
CA HIS A 127 18.69 -4.46 5.48
C HIS A 127 18.07 -4.78 6.84
N PHE A 128 17.01 -5.58 6.82
CA PHE A 128 16.31 -6.05 8.00
C PHE A 128 16.56 -7.54 8.22
N THR A 129 16.63 -7.93 9.49
CA THR A 129 16.78 -9.34 9.89
C THR A 129 15.84 -9.70 11.01
N THR A 130 15.32 -10.92 10.97
CA THR A 130 14.68 -11.56 12.11
C THR A 130 15.75 -12.10 13.08
N PRO A 131 15.55 -12.06 14.41
CA PRO A 131 16.50 -12.60 15.39
C PRO A 131 16.69 -14.13 15.32
N ASP A 132 15.75 -14.85 14.71
CA ASP A 132 15.78 -16.30 14.58
C ASP A 132 15.80 -16.67 13.08
N VAL A 133 16.79 -17.48 12.69
CA VAL A 133 16.99 -17.98 11.32
C VAL A 133 15.80 -18.80 10.80
N SER A 134 14.99 -19.36 11.70
CA SER A 134 13.77 -20.11 11.35
C SER A 134 12.55 -19.21 11.11
N THR A 135 12.62 -17.92 11.50
CA THR A 135 11.55 -16.95 11.28
C THR A 135 11.74 -16.24 9.96
N LEU A 136 10.86 -16.57 9.02
CA LEU A 136 10.96 -16.15 7.64
C LEU A 136 10.11 -14.91 7.37
N PHE A 137 10.68 -13.90 6.73
CA PHE A 137 9.89 -12.80 6.18
C PHE A 137 8.92 -13.32 5.11
N VAL A 138 7.69 -12.82 5.15
CA VAL A 138 6.67 -13.06 4.12
C VAL A 138 6.40 -11.77 3.36
N SER A 139 6.36 -10.65 4.08
CA SER A 139 6.26 -9.31 3.53
C SER A 139 6.81 -8.29 4.52
N ILE A 140 7.21 -7.13 4.02
CA ILE A 140 7.56 -5.98 4.83
C ILE A 140 7.00 -4.72 4.19
N GLU A 141 6.50 -3.84 5.03
CA GLU A 141 6.03 -2.51 4.70
C GLU A 141 6.80 -1.50 5.55
N CYS A 142 7.50 -0.58 4.90
CA CYS A 142 8.27 0.46 5.56
C CYS A 142 7.66 1.82 5.24
N GLN A 143 7.55 2.67 6.24
CA GLN A 143 7.26 4.09 6.06
C GLN A 143 8.56 4.88 6.19
N PHE A 144 8.89 5.61 5.16
CA PHE A 144 10.01 6.55 5.13
C PHE A 144 9.51 7.99 5.10
N LYS A 145 10.41 8.93 5.42
CA LYS A 145 10.08 10.36 5.46
C LYS A 145 9.91 10.95 4.06
N THR A 146 10.77 10.58 3.11
CA THR A 146 10.76 11.13 1.74
C THR A 146 10.15 10.18 0.73
N ALA A 147 10.55 8.91 0.74
CA ALA A 147 10.06 7.87 -0.18
C ALA A 147 8.63 7.42 0.14
N GLY A 148 8.08 7.82 1.28
CA GLY A 148 6.76 7.41 1.72
C GLY A 148 6.69 5.91 2.04
N ARG A 149 5.58 5.28 1.66
CA ARG A 149 5.31 3.86 1.92
C ARG A 149 5.98 2.98 0.87
N VAL A 150 6.84 2.05 1.32
CA VAL A 150 7.58 1.10 0.48
C VAL A 150 7.25 -0.33 0.90
N THR A 151 6.70 -1.12 -0.02
CA THR A 151 6.26 -2.51 0.23
C THR A 151 7.04 -3.56 -0.58
N ARG A 152 7.89 -3.12 -1.51
CA ARG A 152 8.65 -4.02 -2.39
C ARG A 152 9.85 -4.60 -1.66
N MET A 153 9.66 -5.77 -1.08
CA MET A 153 10.70 -6.58 -0.46
C MET A 153 11.55 -7.30 -1.51
N ILE A 154 12.87 -7.26 -1.35
CA ILE A 154 13.82 -8.15 -2.02
C ILE A 154 14.31 -9.14 -0.97
N GLN A 155 13.94 -10.40 -1.13
CA GLN A 155 14.43 -11.48 -0.26
C GLN A 155 15.72 -12.05 -0.84
N THR A 156 16.68 -12.35 0.04
CA THR A 156 17.80 -13.22 -0.30
C THR A 156 17.38 -14.69 -0.12
N PRO A 157 18.17 -15.66 -0.64
CA PRO A 157 17.87 -17.09 -0.47
C PRO A 157 17.68 -17.51 1.00
N SER A 158 18.37 -16.85 1.93
CA SER A 158 18.06 -16.89 3.35
C SER A 158 16.87 -15.97 3.64
N THR A 159 15.76 -16.59 4.01
CA THR A 159 14.47 -15.94 4.31
C THR A 159 14.45 -15.15 5.63
N GLN A 160 15.57 -15.15 6.37
CA GLN A 160 15.83 -14.29 7.54
C GLN A 160 16.04 -12.82 7.16
N HIS A 161 16.47 -12.53 5.93
CA HIS A 161 16.87 -11.20 5.53
C HIS A 161 15.87 -10.58 4.56
N ALA A 162 15.51 -9.33 4.81
CA ALA A 162 14.66 -8.54 3.94
C ALA A 162 15.37 -7.24 3.57
N TYR A 163 15.35 -6.90 2.28
CA TYR A 163 15.86 -5.64 1.77
C TYR A 163 14.74 -4.82 1.15
N VAL A 164 14.70 -3.54 1.45
CA VAL A 164 13.87 -2.53 0.78
C VAL A 164 14.76 -1.37 0.36
N TYR A 165 14.40 -0.67 -0.71
CA TYR A 165 15.25 0.35 -1.32
C TYR A 165 14.52 1.69 -1.42
N THR A 166 15.19 2.77 -1.03
CA THR A 166 14.75 4.15 -1.24
C THR A 166 15.56 4.81 -2.37
N PRO A 167 14.96 5.72 -3.16
CA PRO A 167 15.66 6.37 -4.26
C PRO A 167 16.71 7.38 -3.80
N THR A 168 16.54 7.94 -2.61
CA THR A 168 17.49 8.86 -1.98
C THR A 168 17.77 8.43 -0.54
N HIS A 169 18.76 9.07 0.07
CA HIS A 169 18.91 9.01 1.52
C HIS A 169 17.59 9.39 2.19
N ASP A 170 17.19 8.59 3.18
CA ASP A 170 15.93 8.74 3.88
C ASP A 170 16.06 8.42 5.38
N THR A 171 14.96 8.64 6.09
CA THR A 171 14.75 8.33 7.50
C THR A 171 13.62 7.32 7.63
N LEU A 172 13.88 6.19 8.30
CA LEU A 172 12.88 5.15 8.59
C LEU A 172 11.96 5.62 9.72
N LEU A 173 10.67 5.80 9.44
CA LEU A 173 9.66 6.22 10.42
C LEU A 173 8.96 5.02 11.07
N SER A 174 8.72 3.96 10.32
CA SER A 174 8.22 2.68 10.84
C SER A 174 8.49 1.56 9.86
N ALA A 175 8.48 0.32 10.36
CA ALA A 175 8.38 -0.85 9.51
C ALA A 175 7.58 -1.95 10.21
N THR A 176 6.70 -2.59 9.45
CA THR A 176 5.86 -3.69 9.89
C THR A 176 6.02 -4.83 8.89
N ALA A 177 6.15 -6.04 9.39
CA ALA A 177 6.37 -7.22 8.58
C ALA A 177 5.37 -8.31 8.95
N VAL A 178 4.97 -9.09 7.95
CA VAL A 178 4.40 -10.41 8.20
C VAL A 178 5.55 -11.41 8.16
N VAL A 179 5.64 -12.23 9.19
CA VAL A 179 6.66 -13.28 9.32
C VAL A 179 6.00 -14.60 9.72
N HIS A 180 6.70 -15.71 9.50
CA HIS A 180 6.31 -17.00 10.06
C HIS A 180 6.53 -17.05 11.58
N GLY A 181 5.71 -17.83 12.29
CA GLY A 181 5.86 -18.05 13.73
C GLY A 181 5.14 -17.02 14.60
N SER A 182 5.75 -16.65 15.73
CA SER A 182 5.13 -15.84 16.79
C SER A 182 5.91 -14.57 17.17
N MET A 183 6.97 -14.25 16.41
CA MET A 183 7.82 -13.09 16.61
C MET A 183 7.05 -11.77 16.61
N LYS A 184 7.47 -10.84 17.48
CA LYS A 184 6.87 -9.51 17.60
C LYS A 184 7.79 -8.38 17.14
N SER A 185 9.09 -8.63 17.04
CA SER A 185 10.04 -7.61 16.60
C SER A 185 11.18 -8.15 15.74
N PHE A 186 11.67 -7.29 14.85
CA PHE A 186 12.85 -7.51 14.01
C PHE A 186 13.75 -6.28 14.00
N SER A 187 14.96 -6.39 13.46
CA SER A 187 15.97 -5.32 13.54
C SER A 187 16.42 -4.82 12.17
N LEU A 188 16.80 -3.55 12.11
CA LEU A 188 17.57 -2.98 11.00
C LEU A 188 19.05 -3.24 11.31
N GLN A 189 19.74 -3.95 10.42
CA GLN A 189 21.15 -4.30 10.58
C GLN A 189 22.05 -3.22 10.02
N HIS A 190 21.86 -2.87 8.74
CA HIS A 190 22.68 -1.89 8.07
C HIS A 190 21.92 -1.22 6.92
N VAL A 191 22.46 -0.10 6.46
CA VAL A 191 22.08 0.55 5.21
C VAL A 191 23.22 0.35 4.22
N CYS A 192 22.90 0.11 2.95
CA CYS A 192 23.87 -0.10 1.89
C CYS A 192 23.51 0.75 0.67
N GLY A 193 24.43 0.88 -0.27
CA GLY A 193 24.32 1.76 -1.44
C GLY A 193 25.10 3.06 -1.27
N ASP A 194 25.44 3.66 -2.40
CA ASP A 194 26.04 4.99 -2.56
C ASP A 194 25.36 5.68 -3.74
#